data_AF-A0A0F8WEF8-F1
#
_entry.id   AF-A0A0F8WEF8-F1
#
_cell.length_a   1.000
_cell.length_b   1.000
_cell.length_c   1.000
_cell.angle_alpha   90.00
_cell.angle_beta   90.00
_cell.angle_gamma   90.00
#
_symmetry.space_group_name_H-M   'P 1'
#
loop_
_entity.id
_entity.type
_entity.pdbx_description
1 polymer ?
#
loop_
_entity_poly.entity_id
_entity_poly.type
_entity_poly.pdbx_seq_one_letter_code
_entity_poly.pdbx_strand_id
1 'polypeptide(L)'
;MQKEYNCKEWVFNLESYFRPLNKLTKLEKKLIDLSYGNILDIGSNTGYYIPYLMDKGTTTGIEISSKINNIARKKGIYNCITGDIFTYKFNNKFDTITLIGNDITLSGTLHRLKKLLKKFSALLNKNGQVLLIIRNIQTLKYWHVVYTPHYNGHF
;
A
#
# COMPACT_ATOMS: atom_id res chain seq x y z
N MET A 1 -5.06 -16.34 -7.61
CA MET A 1 -3.64 -16.58 -7.24
C MET A 1 -3.55 -16.70 -5.73
N GLN A 2 -2.67 -17.54 -5.19
CA GLN A 2 -2.47 -17.69 -3.74
C GLN A 2 -1.12 -17.11 -3.33
N LYS A 3 -1.08 -16.49 -2.15
CA LYS A 3 0.14 -16.05 -1.44
C LYS A 3 -0.01 -16.38 0.03
N GLU A 4 1.06 -16.89 0.62
CA GLU A 4 1.15 -17.08 2.06
C GLU A 4 1.77 -15.84 2.71
N TYR A 5 1.12 -15.34 3.77
CA TYR A 5 1.67 -14.28 4.61
C TYR A 5 1.06 -14.36 6.01
N ASN A 6 1.88 -14.20 7.06
CA ASN A 6 1.49 -14.37 8.45
C ASN A 6 0.83 -15.73 8.74
N CYS A 7 1.37 -16.81 8.17
CA CYS A 7 0.83 -18.18 8.28
C CYS A 7 -0.63 -18.30 7.81
N LYS A 8 -1.07 -17.41 6.91
CA LYS A 8 -2.39 -17.43 6.28
C LYS A 8 -2.24 -17.41 4.77
N GLU A 9 -3.09 -18.16 4.10
CA GLU A 9 -3.22 -18.13 2.65
C GLU A 9 -4.22 -17.06 2.23
N TRP A 10 -3.83 -16.22 1.28
CA TRP A 10 -4.64 -15.16 0.72
C TRP A 10 -4.95 -15.48 -0.75
N VAL A 11 -6.24 -15.47 -1.10
CA VAL A 11 -6.70 -15.68 -2.48
C VAL A 11 -6.97 -14.34 -3.15
N PHE A 12 -6.28 -14.08 -4.25
CA PHE A 12 -6.39 -12.85 -5.03
C PHE A 12 -7.15 -13.09 -6.33
N ASN A 13 -8.18 -12.28 -6.59
CA ASN A 13 -8.74 -12.12 -7.93
C ASN A 13 -7.88 -11.16 -8.74
N LEU A 14 -7.15 -11.72 -9.69
CA LEU A 14 -6.23 -11.01 -10.58
C LEU A 14 -6.91 -9.98 -11.48
N GLU A 15 -8.17 -10.18 -11.85
CA GLU A 15 -8.90 -9.29 -12.75
C GLU A 15 -9.00 -7.86 -12.18
N SER A 16 -9.11 -7.74 -10.86
CA SER A 16 -9.19 -6.44 -10.17
C SER A 16 -7.95 -5.57 -10.35
N TYR A 17 -6.80 -6.19 -10.67
CA TYR A 17 -5.50 -5.56 -10.85
C TYR A 17 -5.12 -5.37 -12.33
N PHE A 18 -6.04 -5.58 -13.27
CA PHE A 18 -5.78 -5.37 -14.71
C PHE A 18 -6.88 -4.56 -15.40
N ARG A 19 -7.67 -3.83 -14.61
CA ARG A 19 -8.71 -2.93 -15.15
C ARG A 19 -8.10 -1.60 -15.62
N PRO A 20 -8.71 -0.92 -16.60
CA PRO A 20 -8.26 0.39 -17.05
C PRO A 20 -8.53 1.50 -16.02
N LEU A 21 -7.84 2.65 -16.15
CA LEU A 21 -7.96 3.82 -15.27
C LEU A 21 -9.40 4.30 -15.08
N ASN A 22 -10.23 4.26 -16.14
CA ASN A 22 -11.63 4.67 -16.06
C ASN A 22 -12.47 3.78 -15.12
N LYS A 23 -12.01 2.56 -14.82
CA LYS A 23 -12.61 1.63 -13.85
C LYS A 23 -12.08 1.82 -12.42
N LEU A 24 -11.12 2.72 -12.17
CA LEU A 24 -10.75 3.11 -10.81
C LEU A 24 -11.93 3.79 -10.10
N THR A 25 -12.13 3.45 -8.83
CA THR A 25 -13.11 4.09 -7.97
C THR A 25 -12.72 5.55 -7.73
N LYS A 26 -13.70 6.38 -7.31
CA LYS A 26 -13.43 7.78 -6.96
C LYS A 26 -12.36 7.91 -5.88
N LEU A 27 -12.32 6.96 -4.92
CA LEU A 27 -11.36 6.97 -3.83
C LEU A 27 -9.94 6.62 -4.30
N GLU A 28 -9.81 5.63 -5.18
CA GLU A 28 -8.52 5.27 -5.79
C GLU A 28 -7.95 6.42 -6.62
N LYS A 29 -8.78 7.06 -7.44
CA LYS A 29 -8.38 8.25 -8.21
C LYS A 29 -7.92 9.39 -7.29
N LYS A 30 -8.69 9.68 -6.23
CA LYS A 30 -8.34 10.71 -5.25
C LYS A 30 -7.01 10.42 -4.54
N LEU A 31 -6.74 9.16 -4.16
CA LEU A 31 -5.45 8.80 -3.55
C LEU A 31 -4.30 9.03 -4.52
N ILE A 32 -4.45 8.61 -5.77
CA ILE A 32 -3.45 8.86 -6.82
C ILE A 32 -3.24 10.37 -6.98
N ASP A 33 -4.32 11.15 -7.09
CA ASP A 33 -4.23 12.60 -7.27
C ASP A 33 -3.58 13.35 -6.11
N LEU A 34 -3.73 12.85 -4.88
CA LEU A 34 -3.09 13.43 -3.70
C LEU A 34 -1.64 12.96 -3.51
N SER A 35 -1.19 11.92 -4.20
CA SER A 35 0.18 11.42 -4.06
C SER A 35 1.18 12.38 -4.71
N TYR A 36 2.39 12.47 -4.16
CA TYR A 36 3.45 13.33 -4.69
C TYR A 36 4.86 12.87 -4.26
N GLY A 37 5.87 13.36 -4.98
CA GLY A 37 7.28 13.29 -4.58
C GLY A 37 7.89 11.90 -4.73
N ASN A 38 8.71 11.47 -3.77
CA ASN A 38 9.17 10.09 -3.70
C ASN A 38 8.10 9.21 -3.02
N ILE A 39 7.53 8.26 -3.76
CA ILE A 39 6.35 7.49 -3.38
C ILE A 39 6.73 6.05 -3.07
N LEU A 40 6.30 5.53 -1.93
CA LEU A 40 6.39 4.10 -1.57
C LEU A 40 5.00 3.46 -1.55
N ASP A 41 4.77 2.49 -2.43
CA ASP A 41 3.56 1.67 -2.44
C ASP A 41 3.78 0.35 -1.71
N ILE A 42 3.21 0.20 -0.52
CA ILE A 42 3.39 -0.96 0.35
C ILE A 42 2.31 -1.99 0.05
N GLY A 43 2.74 -3.21 -0.31
CA GLY A 43 1.80 -4.21 -0.80
C GLY A 43 1.46 -3.96 -2.26
N SER A 44 2.44 -3.56 -3.07
CA SER A 44 2.22 -3.16 -4.48
C SER A 44 1.67 -4.26 -5.40
N ASN A 45 1.55 -5.50 -4.90
CA ASN A 45 0.99 -6.64 -5.62
C ASN A 45 1.63 -6.76 -7.02
N THR A 46 0.80 -6.83 -8.07
CA THR A 46 1.23 -6.95 -9.47
C THR A 46 1.76 -5.64 -10.06
N GLY A 47 2.03 -4.63 -9.22
CA GLY A 47 2.48 -3.29 -9.63
C GLY A 47 1.36 -2.43 -10.20
N TYR A 48 0.09 -2.81 -10.03
CA TYR A 48 -1.05 -2.21 -10.72
C TYR A 48 -1.15 -0.68 -10.58
N TYR A 49 -0.86 -0.14 -9.40
CA TYR A 49 -0.93 1.31 -9.15
C TYR A 49 0.33 2.06 -9.54
N ILE A 50 1.44 1.36 -9.78
CA ILE A 50 2.76 1.96 -10.00
C ILE A 50 2.76 2.91 -11.20
N PRO A 51 2.23 2.56 -12.40
CA PRO A 51 2.22 3.50 -13.52
C PRO A 51 1.46 4.79 -13.22
N TYR A 52 0.34 4.70 -12.50
CA TYR A 52 -0.47 5.87 -12.16
C TYR A 52 0.17 6.75 -11.09
N LEU A 53 0.91 6.15 -10.16
CA LEU A 53 1.67 6.88 -9.14
C LEU A 53 2.94 7.52 -9.74
N MET A 54 3.52 6.90 -10.78
CA MET A 54 4.68 7.47 -11.48
C MET A 54 4.38 8.80 -12.16
N ASP A 55 3.13 9.03 -12.59
CA ASP A 55 2.66 10.33 -13.10
C ASP A 55 2.68 11.44 -12.02
N LYS A 56 2.82 11.06 -10.74
CA LYS A 56 2.82 11.95 -9.58
C LYS A 56 4.19 12.10 -8.92
N GLY A 57 5.13 11.21 -9.24
CA GLY A 57 6.49 11.26 -8.73
C GLY A 57 7.21 9.91 -8.77
N THR A 58 8.48 9.91 -8.35
CA THR A 58 9.32 8.70 -8.35
C THR A 58 8.71 7.63 -7.46
N THR A 59 8.24 6.55 -8.05
CA THR A 59 7.49 5.52 -7.32
C THR A 59 8.29 4.23 -7.18
N THR A 60 8.30 3.68 -5.96
CA THR A 60 8.82 2.36 -5.62
C THR A 60 7.70 1.51 -5.03
N GLY A 61 7.48 0.31 -5.56
CA GLY A 61 6.57 -0.67 -4.96
C GLY A 61 7.33 -1.68 -4.12
N ILE A 62 6.79 -2.10 -2.98
CA ILE A 62 7.31 -3.24 -2.22
C ILE A 62 6.25 -4.33 -2.08
N GLU A 63 6.64 -5.56 -2.39
CA GLU A 63 5.78 -6.75 -2.31
C GLU A 63 6.59 -7.94 -1.77
N ILE A 64 6.10 -8.61 -0.74
CA ILE A 64 6.84 -9.71 -0.09
C ILE A 64 6.90 -10.97 -0.96
N SER A 65 5.90 -11.20 -1.81
CA SER A 65 5.85 -12.36 -2.71
C SER A 65 6.67 -12.12 -3.97
N SER A 66 7.80 -12.83 -4.10
CA SER A 66 8.60 -12.86 -5.33
C SER A 66 7.78 -13.30 -6.54
N LYS A 67 6.85 -14.25 -6.36
CA LYS A 67 5.96 -14.75 -7.43
C LYS A 67 5.05 -13.65 -7.97
N ILE A 68 4.45 -12.85 -7.10
CA ILE A 68 3.59 -11.73 -7.51
C ILE A 68 4.44 -10.63 -8.15
N ASN A 69 5.58 -10.28 -7.56
CA ASN A 69 6.47 -9.26 -8.14
C ASN A 69 6.98 -9.66 -9.53
N ASN A 70 7.21 -10.96 -9.78
CA ASN A 70 7.58 -11.44 -11.10
C ASN A 70 6.49 -11.18 -12.16
N ILE A 71 5.22 -11.15 -11.76
CA ILE A 71 4.12 -10.75 -12.67
C ILE A 71 4.25 -9.27 -13.04
N ALA A 72 4.56 -8.39 -12.08
CA ALA A 72 4.82 -6.98 -12.35
C ALA A 72 5.98 -6.81 -13.35
N ARG A 73 7.09 -7.52 -13.13
CA ARG A 73 8.27 -7.50 -14.03
C ARG A 73 7.96 -7.99 -15.43
N LYS A 74 7.22 -9.08 -15.58
CA LYS A 74 6.75 -9.58 -16.89
C LYS A 74 5.86 -8.59 -17.63
N LYS A 75 5.28 -7.61 -16.94
CA LYS A 75 4.47 -6.52 -17.50
C LYS A 75 5.27 -5.23 -17.72
N GLY A 76 6.60 -5.27 -17.57
CA GLY A 76 7.46 -4.11 -17.74
C GLY A 76 7.51 -3.18 -16.52
N ILE A 77 6.94 -3.58 -15.38
CA ILE A 77 6.93 -2.79 -14.15
C ILE A 77 8.13 -3.24 -13.29
N TYR A 78 9.25 -2.51 -13.41
CA TYR A 78 10.52 -2.87 -12.75
C TYR A 78 10.74 -2.16 -11.41
N ASN A 79 9.93 -1.15 -11.11
CA ASN A 79 10.01 -0.34 -9.88
C ASN A 79 9.54 -1.10 -8.62
N CYS A 80 9.05 -2.33 -8.77
CA CYS A 80 8.66 -3.18 -7.66
C CYS A 80 9.84 -4.04 -7.14
N ILE A 81 10.14 -3.87 -5.86
CA ILE A 81 11.12 -4.68 -5.13
C ILE A 81 10.43 -5.81 -4.36
N THR A 82 11.11 -6.95 -4.26
CA THR A 82 10.67 -8.04 -3.39
C THR A 82 11.25 -7.85 -2.00
N GLY A 83 10.40 -7.73 -0.98
CA GLY A 83 10.86 -7.55 0.40
C GLY A 83 9.75 -7.46 1.43
N ASP A 84 10.11 -7.70 2.69
CA ASP A 84 9.24 -7.47 3.84
C ASP A 84 9.42 -6.04 4.36
N ILE A 85 8.34 -5.25 4.37
CA ILE A 85 8.35 -3.87 4.86
C ILE A 85 8.90 -3.71 6.29
N PHE A 86 8.76 -4.73 7.14
CA PHE A 86 9.26 -4.67 8.52
C PHE A 86 10.79 -4.74 8.58
N THR A 87 11.42 -5.49 7.68
CA THR A 87 12.88 -5.77 7.71
C THR A 87 13.66 -5.07 6.60
N TYR A 88 13.01 -4.72 5.50
CA TYR A 88 13.64 -4.05 4.37
C TYR A 88 14.23 -2.70 4.78
N LYS A 89 15.45 -2.43 4.29
CA LYS A 89 16.19 -1.20 4.54
C LYS A 89 16.14 -0.36 3.27
N PHE A 90 15.50 0.80 3.37
CA PHE A 90 15.47 1.79 2.30
C PHE A 90 16.61 2.78 2.48
N ASN A 91 17.26 3.16 1.39
CA ASN A 91 18.31 4.18 1.40
C ASN A 91 17.73 5.60 1.31
N ASN A 92 16.48 5.73 0.86
CA ASN A 92 15.79 6.99 0.67
C ASN A 92 14.54 7.07 1.56
N LYS A 93 14.14 8.30 1.86
CA LYS A 93 12.87 8.62 2.50
C LYS A 93 11.80 9.01 1.48
N PHE A 94 10.55 8.97 1.89
CA PHE A 94 9.39 9.11 1.03
C PHE A 94 8.55 10.33 1.44
N ASP A 95 7.98 10.99 0.43
CA ASP A 95 7.03 12.09 0.60
C ASP A 95 5.60 11.56 0.70
N THR A 96 5.30 10.45 0.01
CA THR A 96 4.02 9.75 0.13
C THR A 96 4.24 8.26 0.34
N ILE A 97 3.56 7.68 1.32
CA ILE A 97 3.45 6.23 1.50
C ILE A 97 2.00 5.82 1.21
N THR A 98 1.79 4.85 0.32
CA THR A 98 0.45 4.34 -0.02
C THR A 98 0.24 2.91 0.50
N LEU A 99 -0.99 2.64 0.95
CA LEU A 99 -1.50 1.30 1.29
C LEU A 99 -2.89 1.15 0.69
N ILE A 100 -3.05 0.33 -0.35
CA ILE A 100 -4.25 0.35 -1.20
C ILE A 100 -4.96 -1.01 -1.21
N GLY A 101 -6.15 -1.06 -0.60
CA GLY A 101 -6.99 -2.25 -0.65
C GLY A 101 -6.78 -3.18 0.53
N ASN A 102 -6.75 -2.59 1.73
CA ASN A 102 -6.54 -3.25 3.02
C ASN A 102 -5.10 -3.67 3.33
N ASP A 103 -4.08 -3.17 2.64
CA ASP A 103 -2.68 -3.53 2.94
C ASP A 103 -2.24 -3.19 4.37
N ILE A 104 -2.95 -2.31 5.07
CA ILE A 104 -2.74 -2.07 6.51
C ILE A 104 -2.92 -3.35 7.35
N THR A 105 -3.72 -4.31 6.89
CA THR A 105 -3.92 -5.60 7.55
C THR A 105 -2.68 -6.50 7.48
N LEU A 106 -1.66 -6.15 6.68
CA LEU A 106 -0.36 -6.82 6.71
C LEU A 106 0.27 -6.78 8.12
N SER A 107 -0.08 -5.77 8.92
CA SER A 107 0.29 -5.76 10.33
C SER A 107 -0.20 -6.99 11.09
N GLY A 108 -1.42 -7.48 10.82
CA GLY A 108 -2.00 -8.69 11.43
C GLY A 108 -2.35 -8.57 12.92
N THR A 109 -1.57 -7.84 13.71
CA THR A 109 -1.80 -7.59 15.14
C THR A 109 -1.62 -6.12 15.49
N LEU A 110 -2.24 -5.65 16.58
CA LEU A 110 -2.08 -4.28 17.07
C LEU A 110 -0.61 -3.96 17.39
N HIS A 111 0.14 -4.92 17.93
CA HIS A 111 1.58 -4.78 18.17
C HIS A 111 2.35 -4.48 16.90
N ARG A 112 2.08 -5.25 15.84
CA ARG A 112 2.72 -5.04 14.54
C ARG A 112 2.22 -3.80 13.83
N LEU A 113 0.98 -3.37 14.07
CA LEU A 113 0.48 -2.09 13.57
C LEU A 113 1.28 -0.94 14.18
N LYS A 114 1.51 -0.96 15.50
CA LYS A 114 2.39 0.02 16.16
C LYS A 114 3.80 0.02 15.57
N LYS A 115 4.37 -1.16 15.27
CA LYS A 115 5.68 -1.26 14.59
C LYS A 115 5.64 -0.67 13.18
N LEU A 116 4.57 -0.93 12.43
CA LEU A 116 4.39 -0.42 11.07
C LEU A 116 4.27 1.10 11.05
N LEU A 117 3.49 1.69 11.96
CA LEU A 117 3.38 3.15 12.11
C LEU A 117 4.72 3.79 12.49
N LYS A 118 5.50 3.17 13.38
CA LYS A 118 6.87 3.62 13.68
C LYS A 118 7.77 3.55 12.44
N LYS A 119 7.64 2.51 11.62
CA LYS A 119 8.36 2.38 10.35
C LYS A 119 7.99 3.51 9.38
N PHE A 120 6.71 3.86 9.25
CA PHE A 120 6.29 5.00 8.42
C PHE A 120 6.94 6.30 8.87
N SER A 121 6.90 6.60 10.17
CA SER A 121 7.54 7.81 10.72
C SER A 121 9.04 7.87 10.39
N ALA A 122 9.76 6.75 10.44
CA ALA A 122 11.17 6.69 10.09
C ALA A 122 11.43 6.87 8.58
N LEU A 123 10.51 6.37 7.74
CA LEU A 123 10.62 6.39 6.28
C LEU A 123 10.13 7.70 5.66
N LEU A 124 9.33 8.50 6.35
CA LEU A 124 8.81 9.75 5.81
C LEU A 124 9.85 10.87 5.87
N ASN A 125 9.82 11.71 4.82
CA ASN A 125 10.38 13.05 4.82
C ASN A 125 9.58 13.97 5.75
N LYS A 126 10.17 15.13 6.08
CA LYS A 126 9.42 16.20 6.75
C LYS A 126 8.24 16.60 5.86
N ASN A 127 7.05 16.74 6.45
CA ASN A 127 5.79 17.01 5.75
C ASN A 127 5.35 15.89 4.79
N GLY A 128 5.92 14.68 4.90
CA GLY A 128 5.43 13.53 4.17
C GLY A 128 4.08 13.03 4.71
N GLN A 129 3.36 12.30 3.88
CA GLN A 129 2.02 11.80 4.18
C GLN A 129 1.89 10.29 4.01
N VAL A 130 0.88 9.71 4.66
CA VAL A 130 0.45 8.33 4.44
C VAL A 130 -0.98 8.34 3.93
N LEU A 131 -1.23 7.72 2.78
CA LEU A 131 -2.56 7.59 2.18
C LEU A 131 -2.98 6.13 2.21
N LEU A 132 -4.11 5.85 2.86
CA LEU A 132 -4.60 4.48 3.03
C LEU A 132 -6.02 4.34 2.47
N ILE A 133 -6.26 3.25 1.73
CA ILE A 133 -7.60 2.82 1.34
C ILE A 133 -7.91 1.51 2.07
N ILE A 134 -8.90 1.58 2.96
CA ILE A 134 -9.50 0.43 3.62
C ILE A 134 -10.85 0.18 2.93
N ARG A 135 -11.01 -0.99 2.33
CA ARG A 135 -12.28 -1.44 1.77
C ARG A 135 -13.06 -2.15 2.86
N ASN A 136 -14.32 -1.77 3.00
CA ASN A 136 -15.22 -2.35 3.99
C ASN A 136 -15.30 -3.87 3.79
N ILE A 137 -14.95 -4.64 4.82
CA ILE A 137 -15.27 -6.07 4.87
C ILE A 137 -16.71 -6.10 5.38
N GLN A 138 -17.66 -6.50 4.54
CA GLN A 138 -19.00 -6.84 5.04
C GLN A 138 -18.86 -8.03 6.00
N THR A 139 -18.70 -7.73 7.28
CA THR A 139 -18.91 -8.72 8.33
C THR A 139 -20.41 -8.79 8.59
N LEU A 140 -20.97 -10.00 8.67
CA LEU A 140 -22.39 -10.26 9.01
C LEU A 140 -22.81 -9.72 10.40
N LYS A 141 -21.94 -9.00 11.10
CA LYS A 141 -22.25 -8.28 12.34
C LYS A 141 -21.67 -6.87 12.24
N TYR A 142 -22.58 -5.91 12.29
CA TYR A 142 -22.30 -4.48 12.41
C TYR A 142 -21.39 -4.23 13.62
N TRP A 143 -20.17 -3.79 13.37
CA TRP A 143 -19.44 -2.94 14.31
C TRP A 143 -19.09 -1.68 13.53
N HIS A 144 -19.90 -0.64 13.73
CA HIS A 144 -19.60 0.69 13.22
C HIS A 144 -18.30 1.18 13.90
N VAL A 145 -17.17 1.05 13.21
CA VAL A 145 -15.99 1.84 13.57
C VAL A 145 -16.12 3.16 12.83
N VAL A 146 -16.69 4.15 13.52
CA VAL A 146 -16.60 5.55 13.10
C VAL A 146 -15.15 5.98 13.31
N TYR A 147 -14.41 6.20 12.22
CA TYR A 147 -13.12 6.85 12.28
C TYR A 147 -13.34 8.36 12.35
N THR A 148 -13.19 8.92 13.54
CA THR A 148 -13.09 10.37 13.75
C THR A 148 -11.59 10.71 13.73
N PRO A 149 -11.06 11.43 12.73
CA PRO A 149 -9.69 11.91 12.82
C PRO A 149 -9.61 13.00 13.90
N HIS A 150 -9.11 12.65 15.08
CA HIS A 150 -8.56 13.62 16.01
C HIS A 150 -7.05 13.52 15.96
N TYR A 151 -6.42 14.37 15.14
CA TYR A 151 -5.00 14.65 15.26
C TYR A 151 -4.74 16.12 14.91
N ASN A 152 -4.50 16.94 15.95
CA ASN A 152 -4.26 18.37 15.85
C ASN A 152 -2.76 18.74 15.77
N GLY A 153 -1.90 17.80 15.35
CA GLY A 153 -0.60 18.13 14.76
C GLY A 153 0.47 18.82 15.61
N HIS A 154 0.37 18.90 16.94
CA HIS A 154 1.42 19.52 17.76
C HIS A 154 2.21 18.49 18.58
N PHE A 155 3.54 18.59 18.53
CA PHE A 155 4.47 17.99 19.51
C PHE A 155 4.76 19.00 20.61
#